data_AF-W9RSN2-F1
#
_entry.id   AF-W9RSN2-F1
#
_cell.length_a   1.000
_cell.length_b   1.000
_cell.length_c   1.000
_cell.angle_alpha   90.00
_cell.angle_beta   90.00
_cell.angle_gamma   90.00
#
_symmetry.space_group_name_H-M   'P 1'
#
loop_
_entity.id
_entity.type
_entity.pdbx_description
1 polymer ?
#
loop_
_entity_poly.entity_id
_entity_poly.type
_entity_poly.pdbx_seq_one_letter_code
_entity_poly.pdbx_strand_id
1 'polypeptide(L)'
;MVDKDRFDDPHVKANLLFQAHFSQLELPISDYVTDLKSVLDQSIRIIQAMIDICANSGWLSSSITCMHLLQMIMQGLWFDKDSSLWMLPCMTVELADSLSRRGISSLQQLLDLPKAALQSMIGNFPTSRLVQDLQYFPHVQVKLRLNRRGVNGGKSPSLNIKLEKKNSRRKSSRAFAPRFPKVKDEAWWLVLGNTSTSELFALKRVTFSDHLVTNMELPSEPTALQSISNPHQNGVEKVNCCWV
;
A
#
# COMPACT_ATOMS: atom_id res chain seq x y z
N MET A 1 26.52 12.05 -2.69
CA MET A 1 27.26 12.51 -1.49
C MET A 1 26.60 13.82 -1.06
N VAL A 2 26.27 13.99 0.21
CA VAL A 2 25.67 15.24 0.72
C VAL A 2 26.75 16.32 0.78
N ASP A 3 26.40 17.54 0.41
CA ASP A 3 27.27 18.71 0.49
C ASP A 3 27.65 19.02 1.94
N LYS A 4 28.93 19.28 2.20
CA LYS A 4 29.46 19.46 3.57
C LYS A 4 28.84 20.68 4.27
N ASP A 5 28.47 21.70 3.50
CA ASP A 5 27.89 22.94 4.03
C ASP A 5 26.43 22.77 4.50
N ARG A 6 25.84 21.59 4.29
CA ARG A 6 24.43 21.31 4.63
C ARG A 6 24.26 20.29 5.78
N PHE A 7 25.32 19.95 6.50
CA PHE A 7 25.20 18.99 7.62
C PHE A 7 24.38 19.52 8.79
N ASP A 8 24.33 20.84 8.97
CA ASP A 8 23.51 21.47 10.01
C ASP A 8 22.06 21.72 9.58
N ASP A 9 21.70 21.42 8.32
CA ASP A 9 20.34 21.60 7.79
C ASP A 9 19.40 20.51 8.34
N PRO A 10 18.37 20.87 9.13
CA PRO A 10 17.42 19.90 9.69
C PRO A 10 16.64 19.14 8.61
N HIS A 11 16.45 19.72 7.42
CA HIS A 11 15.80 19.03 6.30
C HIS A 11 16.68 17.91 5.74
N VAL A 12 17.99 18.15 5.66
CA VAL A 12 18.96 17.12 5.24
C VAL A 12 18.98 15.99 6.26
N LYS A 13 19.01 16.32 7.56
CA LYS A 13 18.92 15.33 8.64
C LYS A 13 17.65 14.47 8.51
N ALA A 14 16.48 15.08 8.38
CA ALA A 14 15.23 14.35 8.24
C ALA A 14 15.21 13.44 6.99
N ASN A 15 15.71 13.93 5.86
CA ASN A 15 15.82 13.15 4.62
C ASN A 15 16.74 11.93 4.79
N LEU A 16 17.90 12.11 5.43
CA LEU A 16 18.83 11.00 5.71
C LEU A 16 18.22 9.98 6.67
N LEU A 17 17.46 10.42 7.68
CA LEU A 17 16.75 9.53 8.59
C LEU A 17 15.70 8.69 7.86
N PHE A 18 14.94 9.27 6.91
CA PHE A 18 14.04 8.48 6.06
C PHE A 18 14.79 7.43 5.24
N GLN A 19 15.90 7.82 4.59
CA GLN A 19 16.68 6.90 3.79
C GLN A 19 17.29 5.76 4.62
N ALA A 20 17.76 6.06 5.83
CA ALA A 20 18.24 5.07 6.79
C ALA A 20 17.12 4.12 7.22
N HIS A 21 15.92 4.64 7.48
CA HIS A 21 14.73 3.85 7.82
C HIS A 21 14.30 2.91 6.69
N PHE A 22 14.19 3.41 5.46
CA PHE A 22 13.82 2.60 4.30
C PHE A 22 14.86 1.53 3.98
N SER A 23 16.13 1.85 4.23
CA SER A 23 17.25 0.91 4.04
C SER A 23 17.50 0.02 5.27
N GLN A 24 16.70 0.17 6.33
CA GLN A 24 16.75 -0.64 7.54
C GLN A 24 18.14 -0.63 8.22
N LEU A 25 18.83 0.50 8.16
CA LEU A 25 20.16 0.66 8.74
C LEU A 25 20.07 0.86 10.24
N GLU A 26 21.03 0.28 10.96
CA GLU A 26 21.22 0.60 12.37
C GLU A 26 21.75 2.03 12.50
N LEU A 27 21.08 2.82 13.34
CA LEU A 27 21.48 4.20 13.59
C LEU A 27 22.61 4.20 14.64
N PRO A 28 23.69 4.97 14.42
CA PRO A 28 24.91 4.90 15.24
C PRO A 28 24.71 5.37 16.68
N ILE A 29 23.70 6.20 16.95
CA ILE A 29 23.42 6.77 18.27
C ILE A 29 21.92 6.78 18.55
N SER A 30 21.56 6.71 19.83
CA SER A 30 20.17 6.71 20.32
C SER A 30 19.39 7.96 19.96
N ASP A 31 20.07 9.10 19.81
CA ASP A 31 19.42 10.38 19.52
C ASP A 31 18.77 10.34 18.14
N TYR A 32 19.44 9.76 17.15
CA TYR A 32 18.88 9.54 15.82
C TYR A 32 17.70 8.58 15.82
N VAL A 33 17.68 7.58 16.71
CA VAL A 33 16.51 6.69 16.87
C VAL A 33 15.31 7.49 17.37
N THR A 34 15.53 8.40 18.32
CA THR A 34 14.48 9.25 18.88
C THR A 34 13.99 10.27 17.85
N ASP A 35 14.92 10.90 17.12
CA ASP A 35 14.61 11.84 16.04
C ASP A 35 13.81 11.15 14.92
N LEU A 36 14.22 9.95 14.51
CA LEU A 36 13.53 9.18 13.48
C LEU A 36 12.08 8.91 13.90
N LYS A 37 11.83 8.52 15.15
CA LYS A 37 10.46 8.30 15.65
C LYS A 37 9.59 9.56 15.52
N SER A 38 10.16 10.73 15.84
CA SER A 38 9.47 12.01 15.69
C SER A 38 9.17 12.32 14.22
N VAL A 39 10.17 12.18 13.35
CA VAL A 39 10.05 12.39 11.90
C VAL A 39 8.98 11.48 11.28
N LEU A 40 9.00 10.18 11.59
CA LEU A 40 8.02 9.20 11.09
C LEU A 40 6.60 9.55 11.54
N ASP A 41 6.40 9.92 12.80
CA ASP A 41 5.08 10.25 13.33
C ASP A 41 4.46 11.49 12.68
N GLN A 42 5.26 12.55 12.50
CA GLN A 42 4.77 13.80 11.91
C GLN A 42 4.57 13.71 10.38
N SER A 43 5.34 12.85 9.71
CA SER A 43 5.31 12.73 8.25
C SER A 43 3.96 12.26 7.67
N ILE A 44 3.18 11.47 8.43
CA ILE A 44 1.90 10.94 7.97
C ILE A 44 0.95 12.08 7.57
N ARG A 45 0.79 13.10 8.42
CA ARG A 45 -0.14 14.21 8.16
C ARG A 45 0.29 15.03 6.96
N ILE A 46 1.59 15.23 6.80
CA ILE A 46 2.17 15.98 5.68
C ILE A 46 1.90 15.23 4.38
N ILE A 47 2.17 13.92 4.34
CA ILE A 47 1.98 13.13 3.11
C ILE A 47 0.51 12.96 2.79
N GLN A 48 -0.36 12.81 3.79
CA GLN A 48 -1.81 12.82 3.57
C GLN A 48 -2.27 14.15 2.93
N ALA A 49 -1.76 15.29 3.40
CA ALA A 49 -2.03 16.59 2.79
C ALA A 49 -1.48 16.68 1.36
N MET A 50 -0.28 16.12 1.09
CA MET A 50 0.27 16.04 -0.27
C MET A 50 -0.62 15.20 -1.19
N ILE A 51 -1.15 14.07 -0.72
CA ILE A 51 -2.12 13.24 -1.46
C ILE A 51 -3.37 14.06 -1.77
N ASP A 52 -3.91 14.82 -0.81
CA ASP A 52 -5.10 15.65 -1.01
C ASP A 52 -4.87 16.76 -2.03
N ILE A 53 -3.72 17.43 -1.97
CA ILE A 53 -3.36 18.46 -2.95
C ILE A 53 -3.25 17.85 -4.35
N CYS A 54 -2.50 16.74 -4.49
CA CYS A 54 -2.37 16.05 -5.78
C CYS A 54 -3.73 15.58 -6.32
N ALA A 55 -4.61 15.11 -5.43
CA ALA A 55 -5.91 14.61 -5.80
C ALA A 55 -6.86 15.72 -6.26
N ASN A 56 -6.87 16.86 -5.55
CA ASN A 56 -7.63 18.05 -5.94
C ASN A 56 -7.15 18.64 -7.27
N SER A 57 -5.87 18.47 -7.61
CA SER A 57 -5.31 18.87 -8.89
C SER A 57 -5.49 17.84 -10.01
N GLY A 58 -6.10 16.68 -9.73
CA GLY A 58 -6.30 15.63 -10.72
C GLY A 58 -5.03 14.88 -11.14
N TRP A 59 -3.94 14.95 -10.35
CA TRP A 59 -2.65 14.34 -10.71
C TRP A 59 -2.55 12.91 -10.21
N LEU A 60 -2.80 11.93 -11.09
CA LEU A 60 -2.81 10.51 -10.72
C LEU A 60 -1.42 10.04 -10.28
N SER A 61 -0.40 10.20 -11.13
CA SER A 61 0.96 9.74 -10.83
C SER A 61 1.49 10.33 -9.52
N SER A 62 1.36 11.64 -9.32
CA SER A 62 1.82 12.30 -8.08
C SER A 62 1.08 11.81 -6.85
N SER A 63 -0.24 11.58 -6.96
CA SER A 63 -1.05 11.02 -5.86
C SER A 63 -0.57 9.62 -5.50
N ILE A 64 -0.37 8.75 -6.49
CA ILE A 64 0.12 7.37 -6.30
C ILE A 64 1.53 7.37 -5.68
N THR A 65 2.44 8.22 -6.16
CA THR A 65 3.80 8.35 -5.59
C THR A 65 3.76 8.76 -4.12
N CYS A 66 2.88 9.68 -3.73
CA CYS A 66 2.70 10.05 -2.33
C CYS A 66 2.14 8.88 -1.49
N MET A 67 1.24 8.07 -2.06
CA MET A 67 0.76 6.86 -1.40
C MET A 67 1.88 5.82 -1.21
N HIS A 68 2.74 5.61 -2.21
CA HIS A 68 3.91 4.74 -2.10
C HIS A 68 4.89 5.24 -1.04
N LEU A 69 5.17 6.54 -1.00
CA LEU A 69 6.02 7.13 0.05
C LEU A 69 5.45 6.86 1.45
N LEU A 70 4.14 6.96 1.61
CA LEU A 70 3.48 6.66 2.87
C LEU A 70 3.60 5.17 3.24
N GLN A 71 3.48 4.25 2.26
CA GLN A 71 3.76 2.83 2.47
C GLN A 71 5.21 2.57 2.89
N MET A 72 6.18 3.24 2.24
CA MET A 72 7.60 3.13 2.56
C MET A 72 7.89 3.56 4.00
N ILE A 73 7.24 4.64 4.47
CA ILE A 73 7.34 5.13 5.85
C ILE A 73 6.76 4.12 6.85
N MET A 74 5.60 3.57 6.55
CA MET A 74 4.93 2.60 7.42
C MET A 74 5.68 1.27 7.52
N GLN A 75 6.24 0.80 6.41
CA GLN A 75 6.88 -0.52 6.33
C GLN A 75 8.40 -0.47 6.52
N GLY A 76 9.03 0.69 6.38
CA GLY A 76 10.50 0.82 6.44
C GLY A 76 11.18 0.05 5.31
N LEU A 77 10.69 0.21 4.08
CA LEU A 77 11.18 -0.47 2.87
C LEU A 77 11.11 0.49 1.68
N TRP A 78 11.96 0.30 0.69
CA TRP A 78 11.87 0.99 -0.60
C TRP A 78 10.84 0.32 -1.52
N PHE A 79 10.01 1.11 -2.21
CA PHE A 79 8.90 0.61 -3.03
C PHE A 79 9.33 -0.28 -4.21
N ASP A 80 10.32 0.13 -5.00
CA ASP A 80 10.73 -0.60 -6.23
C ASP A 80 12.02 -1.42 -6.09
N LYS A 81 12.74 -1.26 -4.99
CA LYS A 81 14.06 -1.89 -4.79
C LYS A 81 13.96 -3.19 -3.98
N ASP A 82 13.13 -3.19 -2.96
CA ASP A 82 13.07 -4.29 -2.00
C ASP A 82 11.92 -5.25 -2.34
N SER A 83 12.14 -6.55 -2.14
CA SER A 83 11.02 -7.50 -2.24
C SER A 83 10.01 -7.23 -1.13
N SER A 84 8.72 -7.20 -1.48
CA SER A 84 7.61 -7.12 -0.51
C SER A 84 7.62 -8.23 0.55
N LEU A 85 8.39 -9.30 0.34
CA LEU A 85 8.65 -10.34 1.34
C LEU A 85 9.33 -9.79 2.61
N TRP A 86 10.13 -8.73 2.50
CA TRP A 86 10.82 -8.09 3.64
C TRP A 86 9.90 -7.31 4.59
N MET A 87 8.61 -7.18 4.25
CA MET A 87 7.59 -6.70 5.19
C MET A 87 7.42 -7.66 6.38
N LEU A 88 7.79 -8.93 6.20
CA LEU A 88 7.72 -9.98 7.23
C LEU A 88 8.97 -9.92 8.12
N PRO A 89 8.85 -9.71 9.44
CA PRO A 89 9.99 -9.69 10.37
C PRO A 89 10.76 -10.99 10.44
N CYS A 90 10.11 -12.11 10.09
CA CYS A 90 10.75 -13.41 10.07
C CYS A 90 11.57 -13.67 8.79
N MET A 91 11.54 -12.76 7.81
CA MET A 91 12.24 -12.95 6.54
C MET A 91 13.76 -12.88 6.74
N THR A 92 14.46 -13.88 6.21
CA THR A 92 15.93 -13.92 6.14
C THR A 92 16.36 -14.04 4.68
N VAL A 93 17.64 -13.77 4.39
CA VAL A 93 18.19 -13.86 3.03
C VAL A 93 18.02 -15.28 2.48
N GLU A 94 18.27 -16.30 3.30
CA GLU A 94 18.16 -17.71 2.90
C GLU A 94 16.71 -18.10 2.57
N LEU A 95 15.76 -17.59 3.36
CA LEU A 95 14.33 -17.83 3.11
C LEU A 95 13.86 -17.12 1.85
N ALA A 96 14.25 -15.85 1.66
CA ALA A 96 13.93 -15.07 0.48
C ALA A 96 14.50 -15.74 -0.80
N ASP A 97 15.74 -16.22 -0.76
CA ASP A 97 16.37 -16.94 -1.88
C ASP A 97 15.70 -18.28 -2.16
N SER A 98 15.28 -19.00 -1.13
CA SER A 98 14.50 -20.24 -1.28
C SER A 98 13.15 -19.99 -1.95
N LEU A 99 12.44 -18.92 -1.55
CA LEU A 99 11.18 -18.51 -2.16
C LEU A 99 11.37 -18.03 -3.61
N SER A 100 12.41 -17.23 -3.86
CA SER A 100 12.75 -16.70 -5.18
C SER A 100 13.06 -17.82 -6.18
N ARG A 101 13.83 -18.85 -5.77
CA ARG A 101 14.09 -20.06 -6.60
C ARG A 101 12.83 -20.83 -6.99
N ARG A 102 11.74 -20.65 -6.24
CA ARG A 102 10.44 -21.26 -6.50
C ARG A 102 9.48 -20.32 -7.25
N GLY A 103 9.96 -19.16 -7.69
CA GLY A 103 9.18 -18.16 -8.42
C GLY A 103 8.32 -17.25 -7.53
N ILE A 104 8.54 -17.26 -6.22
CA ILE A 104 7.80 -16.41 -5.27
C ILE A 104 8.67 -15.19 -4.95
N SER A 105 8.34 -14.05 -5.55
CA SER A 105 9.06 -12.78 -5.37
C SER A 105 8.22 -11.72 -4.64
N SER A 106 6.93 -11.99 -4.42
CA SER A 106 5.99 -11.06 -3.80
C SER A 106 5.22 -11.67 -2.64
N LEU A 107 4.84 -10.82 -1.69
CA LEU A 107 3.99 -11.18 -0.57
C LEU A 107 2.59 -11.66 -1.04
N GLN A 108 2.07 -11.10 -2.13
CA GLN A 108 0.79 -11.52 -2.70
C GLN A 108 0.83 -13.00 -3.12
N GLN A 109 1.85 -13.40 -3.88
CA GLN A 109 2.05 -14.80 -4.27
C GLN A 109 2.17 -15.70 -3.04
N LEU A 110 2.86 -15.23 -2.00
CA LEU A 110 3.00 -15.96 -0.75
C LEU A 110 1.67 -16.15 -0.01
N LEU A 111 0.79 -15.14 -0.02
CA LEU A 111 -0.54 -15.18 0.60
C LEU A 111 -1.55 -16.06 -0.14
N ASP A 112 -1.39 -16.20 -1.46
CA ASP A 112 -2.27 -17.01 -2.30
C ASP A 112 -1.94 -18.51 -2.23
N LEU A 113 -0.79 -18.88 -1.66
CA LEU A 113 -0.38 -20.27 -1.53
C LEU A 113 -1.14 -21.03 -0.44
N PRO A 114 -1.51 -22.30 -0.69
CA PRO A 114 -2.07 -23.16 0.35
C PRO A 114 -1.05 -23.37 1.49
N LYS A 115 -1.53 -23.40 2.74
CA LYS A 115 -0.68 -23.62 3.92
C LYS A 115 0.14 -24.92 3.84
N ALA A 116 -0.41 -25.97 3.22
CA ALA A 116 0.30 -27.23 3.01
C ALA A 116 1.49 -27.07 2.04
N ALA A 117 1.31 -26.31 0.97
CA ALA A 117 2.39 -25.99 0.04
C ALA A 117 3.48 -25.18 0.75
N LEU A 118 3.07 -24.20 1.57
CA LEU A 118 3.99 -23.38 2.36
C LEU A 118 4.89 -24.22 3.28
N GLN A 119 4.29 -25.18 4.01
CA GLN A 119 5.06 -26.11 4.87
C GLN A 119 6.06 -26.94 4.07
N SER A 120 5.64 -27.49 2.92
CA SER A 120 6.54 -28.29 2.07
C SER A 120 7.69 -27.48 1.45
N MET A 121 7.49 -26.17 1.22
CA MET A 121 8.47 -25.31 0.55
C MET A 121 9.56 -24.77 1.48
N ILE A 122 9.24 -24.60 2.76
CA ILE A 122 10.02 -23.81 3.72
C ILE A 122 11.01 -24.67 4.54
N GLY A 123 10.94 -26.00 4.42
CA GLY A 123 11.91 -26.92 5.01
C GLY A 123 12.03 -26.73 6.52
N ASN A 124 13.25 -26.49 7.01
CA ASN A 124 13.58 -26.37 8.44
C ASN A 124 13.21 -25.01 9.08
N PHE A 125 12.78 -24.01 8.32
CA PHE A 125 12.44 -22.73 8.90
C PHE A 125 11.10 -22.83 9.66
N PRO A 126 10.96 -22.21 10.84
CA PRO A 126 9.75 -22.30 11.65
C PRO A 126 8.54 -21.74 10.90
N THR A 127 7.80 -22.64 10.23
CA THR A 127 6.62 -22.27 9.42
C THR A 127 5.54 -21.63 10.29
N SER A 128 5.51 -21.95 11.59
CA SER A 128 4.60 -21.35 12.56
C SER A 128 4.74 -19.82 12.62
N ARG A 129 5.98 -19.29 12.62
CA ARG A 129 6.23 -17.85 12.70
C ARG A 129 5.83 -17.14 11.40
N LEU A 130 6.17 -17.72 10.26
CA LEU A 130 5.76 -17.15 8.97
C LEU A 130 4.23 -17.14 8.83
N VAL A 131 3.57 -18.26 9.13
CA VAL A 131 2.10 -18.34 9.08
C VAL A 131 1.47 -17.36 10.07
N GLN A 132 2.10 -17.18 11.23
CA GLN A 132 1.66 -16.19 12.22
C GLN A 132 1.78 -14.77 11.68
N ASP A 133 2.87 -14.40 11.00
CA ASP A 133 3.04 -13.06 10.43
C ASP A 133 2.12 -12.84 9.21
N LEU A 134 1.99 -13.83 8.32
CA LEU A 134 1.10 -13.78 7.15
C LEU A 134 -0.37 -13.58 7.52
N GLN A 135 -0.81 -14.09 8.68
CA GLN A 135 -2.21 -13.94 9.10
C GLN A 135 -2.61 -12.49 9.37
N TYR A 136 -1.65 -11.59 9.58
CA TYR A 136 -1.92 -10.17 9.83
C TYR A 136 -2.20 -9.41 8.53
N PHE A 137 -1.77 -9.91 7.38
CA PHE A 137 -1.94 -9.21 6.11
C PHE A 137 -3.36 -9.42 5.56
N PRO A 138 -4.09 -8.36 5.17
CA PRO A 138 -5.47 -8.45 4.73
C PRO A 138 -5.52 -9.09 3.34
N HIS A 139 -6.32 -10.15 3.20
CA HIS A 139 -6.69 -10.70 1.91
C HIS A 139 -8.05 -10.12 1.52
N VAL A 140 -8.03 -9.00 0.79
CA VAL A 140 -9.24 -8.29 0.35
C VAL A 140 -9.67 -8.77 -1.03
N GLN A 141 -10.93 -9.20 -1.16
CA GLN A 141 -11.59 -9.38 -2.44
C GLN A 141 -12.32 -8.11 -2.84
N VAL A 142 -12.12 -7.66 -4.07
CA VAL A 142 -12.81 -6.51 -4.65
C VAL A 142 -13.77 -7.01 -5.73
N LYS A 143 -15.02 -6.54 -5.70
CA LYS A 143 -16.04 -6.78 -6.72
C LYS A 143 -16.56 -5.44 -7.23
N LEU A 144 -16.52 -5.25 -8.54
CA LEU A 144 -16.93 -4.00 -9.20
C LEU A 144 -18.20 -4.23 -10.03
N ARG A 145 -19.15 -3.29 -9.96
CA ARG A 145 -20.36 -3.27 -10.78
C ARG A 145 -20.61 -1.88 -11.35
N LEU A 146 -20.59 -1.78 -12.67
CA LEU A 146 -20.84 -0.54 -13.38
C LEU A 146 -22.35 -0.31 -13.52
N ASN A 147 -22.85 0.78 -12.94
CA ASN A 147 -24.24 1.20 -13.07
C ASN A 147 -24.32 2.31 -14.14
N ARG A 148 -24.62 1.90 -15.37
CA ARG A 148 -24.98 2.82 -16.46
C ARG A 148 -26.47 3.15 -16.33
N ARG A 149 -26.84 4.23 -15.64
CA ARG A 149 -28.22 4.74 -15.72
C ARG A 149 -28.32 5.60 -16.99
N GLY A 150 -29.23 5.19 -17.88
CA GLY A 150 -29.21 5.51 -19.30
C GLY A 150 -29.94 6.78 -19.73
N VAL A 151 -29.72 7.11 -21.01
CA VAL A 151 -30.38 7.95 -22.04
C VAL A 151 -31.52 8.92 -21.66
N ASN A 152 -32.29 8.70 -20.59
CA ASN A 152 -33.34 9.61 -20.13
C ASN A 152 -33.08 10.06 -18.68
N GLY A 153 -32.36 11.19 -18.51
CA GLY A 153 -32.41 11.99 -17.28
C GLY A 153 -31.25 11.86 -16.29
N GLY A 154 -30.13 12.55 -16.59
CA GLY A 154 -29.40 13.39 -15.63
C GLY A 154 -28.51 12.76 -14.55
N LYS A 155 -28.38 11.43 -14.43
CA LYS A 155 -27.47 10.84 -13.42
C LYS A 155 -26.18 10.33 -14.05
N SER A 156 -25.04 10.88 -13.61
CA SER A 156 -23.71 10.42 -14.02
C SER A 156 -23.55 8.91 -13.79
N PRO A 157 -22.81 8.21 -14.67
CA PRO A 157 -22.51 6.80 -14.46
C PRO A 157 -21.80 6.60 -13.12
N SER A 158 -22.07 5.48 -12.44
CA SER A 158 -21.48 5.20 -11.13
C SER A 158 -20.91 3.80 -11.06
N LEU A 159 -19.79 3.65 -10.36
CA LEU A 159 -19.12 2.38 -10.09
C LEU A 159 -19.46 1.95 -8.66
N ASN A 160 -20.18 0.85 -8.51
CA ASN A 160 -20.39 0.21 -7.21
C ASN A 160 -19.21 -0.72 -6.90
N ILE A 161 -18.66 -0.59 -5.69
CA ILE A 161 -17.45 -1.25 -5.23
C ILE A 161 -17.81 -2.02 -3.96
N LYS A 162 -17.64 -3.34 -3.98
CA LYS A 162 -17.75 -4.20 -2.80
C LYS A 162 -16.37 -4.74 -2.42
N LEU A 163 -15.96 -4.50 -1.18
CA LEU A 163 -14.75 -5.02 -0.56
C LEU A 163 -15.13 -6.08 0.48
N GLU A 164 -14.36 -7.16 0.56
CA GLU A 164 -14.61 -8.26 1.51
C GLU A 164 -13.28 -8.88 1.98
N LYS A 165 -13.00 -8.91 3.29
CA LYS A 165 -11.80 -9.53 3.85
C LYS A 165 -11.99 -11.03 4.00
N LYS A 166 -11.26 -11.84 3.23
CA LYS A 166 -11.34 -13.30 3.26
C LYS A 166 -10.75 -13.91 4.53
N ASN A 167 -9.76 -13.26 5.13
CA ASN A 167 -9.07 -13.74 6.33
C ASN A 167 -9.51 -13.00 7.60
N SER A 168 -10.76 -12.52 7.67
CA SER A 168 -11.31 -11.77 8.82
C SER A 168 -11.53 -12.61 10.09
N ARG A 169 -10.53 -13.41 10.47
CA ARG A 169 -10.51 -14.15 11.74
C ARG A 169 -10.16 -13.26 12.92
N ARG A 170 -9.87 -11.97 12.69
CA ARG A 170 -9.50 -11.00 13.72
C ARG A 170 -10.53 -9.90 13.83
N LYS A 171 -10.97 -9.63 15.07
CA LYS A 171 -11.78 -8.46 15.43
C LYS A 171 -10.99 -7.13 15.41
N SER A 172 -9.75 -7.13 14.91
CA SER A 172 -8.83 -6.01 15.02
C SER A 172 -8.42 -5.58 13.61
N SER A 173 -8.76 -4.35 13.25
CA SER A 173 -8.36 -3.69 12.01
C SER A 173 -6.97 -3.05 12.12
N ARG A 174 -6.07 -3.60 12.94
CA ARG A 174 -4.75 -3.02 13.18
C ARG A 174 -3.80 -3.33 12.04
N ALA A 175 -3.08 -2.31 11.60
CA ALA A 175 -2.07 -2.41 10.59
C ALA A 175 -0.88 -3.27 11.02
N PHE A 176 -0.40 -4.13 10.13
CA PHE A 176 0.88 -4.82 10.33
C PHE A 176 2.03 -3.91 9.88
N ALA A 177 2.57 -3.15 10.83
CA ALA A 177 3.68 -2.22 10.61
C ALA A 177 4.70 -2.34 11.76
N PRO A 178 5.44 -3.45 11.84
CA PRO A 178 6.33 -3.76 12.98
C PRO A 178 7.48 -2.76 13.15
N ARG A 179 7.81 -1.99 12.10
CA ARG A 179 8.88 -0.99 12.06
C ARG A 179 8.37 0.43 12.27
N PHE A 180 7.06 0.63 12.38
CA PHE A 180 6.49 1.94 12.67
C PHE A 180 6.31 2.11 14.18
N PRO A 181 6.68 3.26 14.76
CA PRO A 181 6.76 3.41 16.23
C PRO A 181 5.40 3.42 16.93
N LYS A 182 4.30 3.63 16.21
CA LYS A 182 2.95 3.69 16.77
C LYS A 182 2.03 2.67 16.13
N VAL A 183 1.09 2.16 16.92
CA VAL A 183 0.00 1.34 16.37
C VAL A 183 -0.82 2.19 15.42
N LYS A 184 -1.15 1.61 14.26
CA LYS A 184 -2.02 2.20 13.26
C LYS A 184 -3.13 1.22 12.90
N ASP A 185 -4.22 1.76 12.41
CA ASP A 185 -5.31 0.96 11.85
C ASP A 185 -5.17 0.87 10.33
N GLU A 186 -5.87 -0.09 9.75
CA GLU A 186 -6.01 -0.24 8.31
C GLU A 186 -6.95 0.83 7.76
N ALA A 187 -6.45 1.65 6.83
CA ALA A 187 -7.30 2.35 5.88
C ALA A 187 -6.87 2.06 4.44
N TRP A 188 -7.65 2.57 3.50
CA TRP A 188 -7.57 2.20 2.10
C TRP A 188 -7.93 3.41 1.24
N TRP A 189 -7.23 3.58 0.12
CA TRP A 189 -7.67 4.46 -0.95
C TRP A 189 -8.32 3.67 -2.07
N LEU A 190 -9.50 4.12 -2.48
CA LEU A 190 -10.11 3.76 -3.74
C LEU A 190 -9.77 4.87 -4.72
N VAL A 191 -8.94 4.54 -5.71
CA VAL A 191 -8.42 5.48 -6.70
C VAL A 191 -9.03 5.14 -8.05
N LEU A 192 -9.62 6.13 -8.70
CA LEU A 192 -10.15 6.04 -10.04
C LEU A 192 -9.44 7.08 -10.89
N GLY A 193 -8.76 6.64 -11.94
CA GLY A 193 -8.06 7.53 -12.86
C GLY A 193 -7.73 6.84 -14.18
N ASN A 194 -7.21 7.61 -15.12
CA ASN A 194 -6.74 7.13 -16.41
C ASN A 194 -5.21 7.03 -16.37
N THR A 195 -4.69 5.81 -16.49
CA THR A 195 -3.25 5.53 -16.45
C THR A 195 -2.50 6.06 -17.66
N SER A 196 -3.16 6.21 -18.81
CA SER A 196 -2.53 6.70 -20.05
C SER A 196 -2.36 8.22 -20.04
N THR A 197 -3.31 8.96 -19.45
CA THR A 197 -3.24 10.43 -19.35
C THR A 197 -2.69 10.91 -18.02
N SER A 198 -2.53 10.01 -17.05
CA SER A 198 -2.20 10.32 -15.64
C SER A 198 -3.21 11.28 -14.99
N GLU A 199 -4.48 11.18 -15.39
CA GLU A 199 -5.56 11.97 -14.84
C GLU A 199 -6.27 11.20 -13.72
N LEU A 200 -6.44 11.84 -12.56
CA LEU A 200 -7.21 11.31 -11.45
C LEU A 200 -8.65 11.82 -11.54
N PHE A 201 -9.61 10.89 -11.61
CA PHE A 201 -11.04 11.22 -11.66
C PHE A 201 -11.67 11.30 -10.27
N ALA A 202 -11.32 10.37 -9.39
CA ALA A 202 -11.85 10.35 -8.03
C ALA A 202 -10.94 9.59 -7.07
N LEU A 203 -10.89 10.05 -5.83
CA LEU A 203 -10.21 9.42 -4.72
C LEU A 203 -11.16 9.33 -3.53
N LYS A 204 -11.30 8.15 -2.94
CA LYS A 204 -12.10 7.94 -1.73
C LYS A 204 -11.29 7.17 -0.68
N ARG A 205 -11.20 7.72 0.53
CA ARG A 205 -10.66 7.03 1.70
C ARG A 205 -11.72 6.14 2.32
N VAL A 206 -11.38 4.91 2.64
CA VAL A 206 -12.29 3.96 3.31
C VAL A 206 -11.57 3.18 4.40
N THR A 207 -12.30 2.88 5.47
CA THR A 207 -11.92 1.93 6.52
C THR A 207 -13.04 0.89 6.62
N PHE A 208 -12.69 -0.38 6.86
CA PHE A 208 -13.69 -1.44 7.03
C PHE A 208 -13.10 -2.62 7.80
N SER A 209 -13.98 -3.35 8.49
CA SER A 209 -13.60 -4.54 9.26
C SER A 209 -13.75 -5.80 8.41
N ASP A 210 -14.98 -6.21 8.06
CA ASP A 210 -15.21 -7.44 7.29
C ASP A 210 -15.56 -7.16 5.83
N HIS A 211 -16.52 -6.27 5.60
CA HIS A 211 -17.02 -5.93 4.28
C HIS A 211 -17.37 -4.45 4.19
N LEU A 212 -17.31 -3.92 2.97
CA LEU A 212 -17.74 -2.56 2.65
C LEU A 212 -18.43 -2.58 1.29
N VAL A 213 -19.53 -1.85 1.16
CA VAL A 213 -20.13 -1.51 -0.13
C VAL A 213 -20.14 0.01 -0.26
N THR A 214 -19.54 0.53 -1.32
CA THR A 214 -19.52 1.96 -1.61
C THR A 214 -19.67 2.22 -3.10
N ASN A 215 -19.78 3.48 -3.49
CA ASN A 215 -19.89 3.91 -4.87
C ASN A 215 -18.90 5.05 -5.17
N MET A 216 -18.43 5.12 -6.41
CA MET A 216 -17.69 6.26 -6.96
C MET A 216 -18.37 6.74 -8.22
N GLU A 217 -18.46 8.05 -8.41
CA GLU A 217 -19.00 8.65 -9.61
C GLU A 217 -17.96 8.60 -10.72
N LEU A 218 -18.41 8.31 -11.95
CA LEU A 218 -17.56 8.29 -13.13
C LEU A 218 -17.72 9.60 -13.90
N PRO A 219 -16.66 10.10 -14.56
CA PRO A 219 -16.79 11.24 -15.46
C PRO A 219 -17.78 10.94 -16.58
N SER A 220 -18.54 11.96 -16.99
CA SER A 220 -19.58 11.86 -18.02
C SER A 220 -19.03 11.77 -19.46
N GLU A 221 -17.72 11.98 -19.65
CA GLU A 221 -17.03 12.01 -20.94
C GLU A 221 -16.92 10.60 -21.58
N PRO A 222 -17.34 10.41 -22.85
CA PRO A 222 -17.38 9.09 -23.52
C PRO A 222 -16.03 8.39 -23.64
N THR A 223 -14.93 9.15 -23.74
CA THR A 223 -13.57 8.65 -23.97
C THR A 223 -13.04 7.85 -22.77
N ALA A 224 -13.51 8.16 -21.56
CA ALA A 224 -13.10 7.49 -20.32
C ALA A 224 -13.81 6.15 -20.08
N LEU A 225 -14.95 5.89 -20.74
CA LEU A 225 -15.76 4.68 -20.53
C LEU A 225 -15.35 3.50 -21.42
N GLN A 226 -14.67 3.75 -22.54
CA GLN A 226 -14.17 2.71 -23.46
C GLN A 226 -13.02 1.89 -22.87
N SER A 227 -12.22 2.47 -21.98
CA SER A 227 -11.20 1.71 -21.23
C SER A 227 -11.84 0.83 -20.15
N ILE A 228 -12.94 1.24 -19.51
CA ILE A 228 -13.53 0.50 -18.38
C ILE A 228 -14.27 -0.78 -18.83
N SER A 229 -14.61 -0.94 -20.11
CA SER A 229 -15.32 -2.13 -20.64
C SER A 229 -14.51 -3.43 -20.67
N ASN A 230 -13.20 -3.40 -20.37
CA ASN A 230 -12.37 -4.58 -20.23
C ASN A 230 -11.79 -4.67 -18.80
N PRO A 231 -12.53 -5.23 -17.82
CA PRO A 231 -12.09 -5.31 -16.43
C PRO A 231 -10.84 -6.21 -16.21
N HIS A 232 -10.42 -6.95 -17.24
CA HIS A 232 -9.20 -7.76 -17.23
C HIS A 232 -7.96 -7.07 -17.83
N GLN A 233 -8.11 -5.92 -18.49
CA GLN A 233 -7.03 -5.31 -19.27
C GLN A 233 -6.80 -3.82 -19.01
N ASN A 234 -7.74 -3.10 -18.38
CA ASN A 234 -7.61 -1.66 -18.22
C ASN A 234 -7.67 -1.25 -16.74
N GLY A 235 -6.49 -0.93 -16.20
CA GLY A 235 -6.29 0.21 -15.30
C GLY A 235 -7.00 0.24 -13.95
N VAL A 236 -7.74 -0.81 -13.55
CA VAL A 236 -8.00 -1.06 -12.12
C VAL A 236 -6.71 -1.67 -11.55
N GLU A 237 -5.63 -0.92 -11.63
CA GLU A 237 -4.41 -1.28 -10.93
C GLU A 237 -4.70 -1.13 -9.45
N LYS A 238 -4.72 -2.29 -8.80
CA LYS A 238 -4.54 -2.57 -7.38
C LYS A 238 -5.10 -1.49 -6.47
N VAL A 239 -6.12 -1.88 -5.70
CA VAL A 239 -6.28 -1.35 -4.35
C VAL A 239 -4.93 -1.51 -3.65
N ASN A 240 -4.08 -0.50 -3.76
CA ASN A 240 -2.77 -0.49 -3.13
C ASN A 240 -3.08 -0.41 -1.65
N CYS A 241 -2.88 -1.53 -0.96
CA CYS A 241 -3.02 -1.65 0.48
C CYS A 241 -2.03 -0.66 1.10
N CYS A 242 -2.43 0.58 1.34
CA CYS A 242 -1.64 1.44 2.16
C CYS A 242 -2.16 1.31 3.57
N TRP A 243 -1.32 0.75 4.41
CA TRP A 243 -1.53 0.68 5.83
C TRP A 243 -1.40 2.07 6.45
N VAL A 244 -2.40 2.96 6.30
CA VAL A 244 -2.58 4.18 7.10
C VAL A 244 -4.03 4.51 7.25
#